data_AF-B4H758-F1
#
_entry.id   AF-B4H758-F1
#
_cell.length_a   1.000
_cell.length_b   1.000
_cell.length_c   1.000
_cell.angle_alpha   90.00
_cell.angle_beta   90.00
_cell.angle_gamma   90.00
#
_symmetry.space_group_name_H-M   'P 1'
#
loop_
_entity.id
_entity.type
_entity.pdbx_description
1 polymer ?
#
loop_
_entity_poly.entity_id
_entity_poly.type
_entity_poly.pdbx_seq_one_letter_code
_entity_poly.pdbx_strand_id
1 'polypeptide(L)'
;MLYYVLAPGWVFGDIPFARANTPYPPSLDCGLNATKSSCSSRCEETCQYKSRTCPPKICGGPCVCIEGHVIDERRLSCVLRIDCGQKQLNVPSYQVSSVKYFGANYGQYIIPT
;
A
#
# COMPACT_ATOMS: atom_id res chain seq x y z
N MET A 1 -20.95 -54.61 18.35
CA MET A 1 -20.67 -53.87 17.09
C MET A 1 -21.21 -52.45 17.27
N LEU A 2 -20.54 -51.35 16.96
CA LEU A 2 -19.22 -51.10 16.40
C LEU A 2 -18.92 -49.60 16.69
N TYR A 3 -17.69 -49.32 17.13
CA TYR A 3 -16.86 -48.09 17.26
C TYR A 3 -17.39 -46.63 17.30
N TYR A 4 -16.76 -45.89 18.24
CA TYR A 4 -16.66 -44.45 18.53
C TYR A 4 -16.25 -43.52 17.37
N VAL A 5 -16.58 -42.22 17.48
CA VAL A 5 -15.58 -41.12 17.40
C VAL A 5 -15.95 -39.98 18.36
N LEU A 6 -15.07 -39.71 19.33
CA LEU A 6 -15.10 -38.58 20.26
C LEU A 6 -14.62 -37.31 19.54
N ALA A 7 -15.36 -36.21 19.63
CA ALA A 7 -14.91 -34.89 19.15
C ALA A 7 -13.88 -34.30 20.14
N PRO A 8 -12.63 -34.01 19.72
CA PRO A 8 -11.64 -33.46 20.62
C PRO A 8 -11.42 -31.96 20.37
N GLY A 9 -11.74 -31.12 21.36
CA GLY A 9 -11.24 -29.74 21.48
C GLY A 9 -11.71 -28.81 20.34
N TRP A 10 -11.66 -27.48 20.40
CA TRP A 10 -10.71 -26.61 21.07
C TRP A 10 -11.37 -25.24 21.32
N VAL A 11 -11.16 -24.75 22.54
CA VAL A 11 -11.11 -23.35 23.02
C VAL A 11 -11.70 -22.27 22.11
N PHE A 12 -12.82 -21.68 22.56
CA PHE A 12 -13.29 -20.37 22.15
C PHE A 12 -12.29 -19.32 22.64
N GLY A 13 -11.27 -19.03 21.83
CA GLY A 13 -10.49 -17.79 21.94
C GLY A 13 -11.05 -16.82 20.91
N ASP A 14 -11.39 -15.62 21.34
CA ASP A 14 -11.98 -14.56 20.53
C ASP A 14 -11.01 -14.13 19.41
N ILE A 15 -11.09 -14.76 18.24
CA ILE A 15 -10.39 -14.26 17.05
C ILE A 15 -11.37 -13.34 16.32
N PRO A 16 -11.14 -12.02 16.32
CA PRO A 16 -12.06 -11.08 15.70
C PRO A 16 -12.13 -11.38 14.21
N PHE A 17 -13.32 -11.23 13.66
CA PHE A 17 -13.61 -11.18 12.23
C PHE A 17 -12.54 -10.37 11.47
N ALA A 18 -11.54 -11.04 10.91
CA ALA A 18 -10.57 -10.45 9.99
C ALA A 18 -10.71 -11.12 8.61
N ARG A 19 -11.94 -11.20 8.08
CA ARG A 19 -12.13 -11.29 6.63
C ARG A 19 -12.11 -9.87 6.05
N ALA A 20 -10.97 -9.21 6.16
CA ALA A 20 -10.67 -8.08 5.30
C ALA A 20 -10.22 -8.67 3.95
N ASN A 21 -10.98 -8.41 2.88
CA ASN A 21 -10.67 -8.83 1.52
C ASN A 21 -9.45 -8.10 0.92
N THR A 22 -8.42 -7.83 1.73
CA THR A 22 -7.21 -7.10 1.33
C THR A 22 -6.06 -8.09 1.19
N PRO A 23 -5.27 -8.08 0.09
CA PRO A 23 -4.12 -8.96 -0.10
C PRO A 23 -2.92 -8.61 0.80
N TYR A 24 -3.14 -7.82 1.84
CA TYR A 24 -2.10 -7.19 2.66
C TYR A 24 -2.13 -7.74 4.10
N PRO A 25 -0.97 -7.80 4.79
CA PRO A 25 -0.93 -8.29 6.15
C PRO A 25 -1.78 -7.41 7.08
N PRO A 26 -2.51 -7.98 8.06
CA PRO A 26 -3.33 -7.21 8.99
C PRO A 26 -2.51 -6.24 9.84
N SER A 27 -1.24 -6.57 10.09
CA SER A 27 -0.26 -5.74 10.80
C SER A 27 0.48 -4.73 9.91
N LEU A 28 0.00 -4.46 8.69
CA LEU A 28 0.61 -3.46 7.81
C LEU A 28 0.62 -2.09 8.48
N ASP A 29 1.78 -1.43 8.51
CA ASP A 29 1.93 -0.04 8.93
C ASP A 29 2.46 0.76 7.73
N CYS A 30 1.80 1.88 7.41
CA CYS A 30 2.18 2.77 6.31
C CYS A 30 3.25 3.79 6.72
N GLY A 31 3.59 3.84 8.00
CA GLY A 31 4.58 4.77 8.54
C GLY A 31 4.03 6.20 8.71
N LEU A 32 4.95 7.13 8.97
CA LEU A 32 4.61 8.52 9.24
C LEU A 32 4.06 9.22 7.99
N ASN A 33 3.07 10.09 8.21
CA ASN A 33 2.43 10.91 7.17
C ASN A 33 1.79 10.11 6.03
N ALA A 34 1.42 8.87 6.30
CA ALA A 34 0.70 8.02 5.37
C ALA A 34 -0.50 7.37 6.05
N THR A 35 -1.50 7.02 5.26
CA THR A 35 -2.70 6.31 5.73
C THR A 35 -2.96 5.10 4.86
N LYS A 36 -3.71 4.14 5.43
CA LYS A 36 -4.20 3.00 4.68
C LYS A 36 -5.31 3.45 3.72
N SER A 37 -5.26 2.95 2.50
CA SER A 37 -6.30 3.08 1.49
C SER A 37 -6.66 1.70 0.95
N SER A 38 -7.93 1.50 0.62
CA SER A 38 -8.41 0.28 -0.04
C SER A 38 -7.99 0.22 -1.51
N CYS A 39 -7.81 1.39 -2.14
CA CYS A 39 -7.38 1.51 -3.54
C CYS A 39 -6.66 2.86 -3.72
N SER A 40 -5.33 2.83 -3.78
CA SER A 40 -4.52 4.02 -4.08
C SER A 40 -4.20 4.13 -5.57
N SER A 41 -3.61 5.26 -5.96
CA SER A 41 -3.05 5.42 -7.30
C SER A 41 -1.70 4.71 -7.41
N ARG A 42 -1.40 4.10 -8.56
CA ARG A 42 -0.03 3.61 -8.83
C ARG A 42 0.96 4.75 -9.13
N CYS A 43 0.44 5.92 -9.48
CA CYS A 43 1.20 7.08 -9.92
C CYS A 43 1.15 8.22 -8.90
N GLU A 44 1.29 7.87 -7.62
CA GLU A 44 1.35 8.84 -6.53
C GLU A 44 2.41 9.92 -6.77
N GLU A 45 2.11 11.12 -6.28
CA GLU A 45 3.00 12.26 -6.44
C GLU A 45 4.28 12.06 -5.63
N THR A 46 5.43 12.26 -6.26
CA THR A 46 6.74 12.16 -5.59
C THR A 46 7.45 13.51 -5.58
N CYS A 47 8.45 13.66 -4.72
CA CYS A 47 9.29 14.86 -4.70
C CYS A 47 9.94 15.14 -6.06
N GLN A 48 10.17 14.12 -6.89
CA GLN A 48 10.81 14.28 -8.19
C GLN A 48 9.79 14.40 -9.34
N TYR A 49 8.65 13.72 -9.25
CA TYR A 49 7.73 13.57 -10.38
C TYR A 49 6.28 13.88 -10.01
N LYS A 50 5.60 14.60 -10.92
CA LYS A 50 4.16 14.76 -10.94
C LYS A 50 3.61 14.17 -12.24
N SER A 51 2.82 13.11 -12.12
CA SER A 51 2.15 12.49 -13.27
C SER A 51 1.01 13.38 -13.76
N ARG A 52 0.91 13.62 -15.07
CA ARG A 52 -0.24 14.29 -15.69
C ARG A 52 -1.44 13.35 -15.81
N THR A 53 -1.16 12.08 -16.11
CA THR A 53 -2.16 11.02 -16.20
C THR A 53 -1.63 9.75 -15.54
N CYS A 54 -2.55 8.90 -15.04
CA CYS A 54 -2.21 7.56 -14.52
C CYS A 54 -3.07 6.51 -15.27
N PRO A 55 -2.57 5.95 -16.38
CA PRO A 55 -3.36 5.11 -17.29
C PRO A 55 -3.86 3.75 -16.74
N PRO A 56 -3.23 3.09 -15.75
CA PRO A 56 -3.83 1.89 -15.19
C PRO A 56 -5.00 2.26 -14.27
N LYS A 57 -6.20 1.73 -14.54
CA LYS A 57 -7.35 1.78 -13.61
C LYS A 57 -7.23 0.80 -12.44
N ILE A 58 -6.09 0.14 -12.30
CA ILE A 58 -5.81 -0.81 -11.23
C ILE A 58 -5.30 -0.07 -9.99
N CYS A 59 -5.73 -0.55 -8.83
CA CYS A 59 -5.30 -0.02 -7.55
C CYS A 59 -3.79 -0.24 -7.35
N GLY A 60 -3.14 0.74 -6.73
CA GLY A 60 -1.80 0.62 -6.21
C GLY A 60 -1.75 0.00 -4.82
N GLY A 61 -0.63 0.23 -4.15
CA GLY A 61 -0.37 -0.28 -2.81
C GLY A 61 -1.36 0.24 -1.76
N PRO A 62 -1.39 -0.38 -0.58
CA PRO A 62 -2.36 -0.03 0.46
C PRO A 62 -2.04 1.28 1.16
N CYS A 63 -0.88 1.89 0.91
CA CYS A 63 -0.47 3.11 1.57
C CYS A 63 -0.51 4.28 0.61
N VAL A 64 -1.02 5.40 1.10
CA VAL A 64 -1.07 6.69 0.41
C VAL A 64 -0.58 7.78 1.36
N CYS A 65 0.17 8.74 0.85
CA CYS A 65 0.54 9.92 1.64
C CYS A 65 -0.71 10.72 2.01
N ILE A 66 -0.76 11.25 3.23
CA ILE A 66 -1.83 12.16 3.65
C ILE A 66 -1.76 13.47 2.86
N GLU A 67 -2.82 14.28 2.91
CA GLU A 67 -2.88 15.54 2.16
C GLU A 67 -1.68 16.46 2.43
N GLY A 68 -1.22 17.14 1.39
CA GLY A 68 -0.04 18.02 1.44
C GLY A 68 1.32 17.29 1.48
N HIS A 69 1.32 15.96 1.61
CA HIS A 69 2.52 15.14 1.61
C HIS A 69 2.71 14.42 0.28
N VAL A 70 3.97 14.20 -0.08
CA VAL A 70 4.40 13.51 -1.30
C VAL A 70 5.47 12.49 -0.95
N ILE A 71 5.66 11.51 -1.83
CA ILE A 71 6.66 10.46 -1.61
C ILE A 71 8.06 11.02 -1.85
N ASP A 72 8.92 10.93 -0.86
CA ASP A 72 10.37 11.07 -1.04
C ASP A 72 10.99 9.67 -1.20
N GLU A 73 11.26 9.30 -2.45
CA GLU A 73 11.86 8.01 -2.79
C GLU A 73 13.29 7.85 -2.26
N ARG A 74 13.97 8.94 -1.88
CA ARG A 74 15.28 8.86 -1.22
C ARG A 74 15.16 8.53 0.25
N ARG A 75 14.11 9.03 0.91
CA ARG A 75 13.80 8.77 2.33
C ARG A 75 12.85 7.60 2.55
N LEU A 76 12.33 7.01 1.46
CA LEU A 76 11.36 5.91 1.47
C LEU A 76 10.13 6.21 2.35
N SER A 77 9.67 7.46 2.36
CA SER A 77 8.60 7.95 3.25
C SER A 77 7.87 9.16 2.68
N CYS A 78 6.72 9.48 3.27
CA CYS A 78 5.93 10.66 2.94
C CYS A 78 6.46 11.90 3.69
N VAL A 79 6.77 12.95 2.94
CA VAL A 79 7.26 14.23 3.46
C VAL A 79 6.38 15.38 2.99
N LEU A 80 6.42 16.52 3.65
CA LEU A 80 5.75 17.72 3.15
C LEU A 80 6.33 18.11 1.80
N ARG A 81 5.49 18.55 0.87
CA ARG A 81 5.92 18.97 -0.47
C ARG A 81 7.02 20.03 -0.44
N ILE A 82 6.99 20.91 0.57
CA ILE A 82 7.99 21.97 0.78
C ILE A 82 9.36 21.44 1.20
N ASP A 83 9.41 20.23 1.79
CA ASP A 83 10.65 19.63 2.33
C ASP A 83 11.47 18.90 1.26
N CYS A 84 10.90 18.70 0.06
CA CYS A 84 11.57 18.01 -1.04
C CYS A 84 12.87 18.69 -1.50
N GLY A 85 13.02 20.00 -1.28
CA GLY A 85 14.23 20.76 -1.60
C GLY A 85 14.62 20.79 -3.08
N GLN A 86 13.76 20.28 -3.97
CA GLN A 86 14.02 20.17 -5.40
C GLN A 86 12.79 20.55 -6.21
N LYS A 87 13.02 21.01 -7.44
CA LYS A 87 11.93 21.30 -8.38
C LYS A 87 11.38 20.00 -8.94
N GLN A 88 10.09 19.80 -8.72
CA GLN A 88 9.36 18.65 -9.24
C GLN A 88 9.13 18.76 -10.76
N LEU A 89 9.22 17.62 -11.46
CA LEU A 89 9.05 17.52 -12.90
C LEU A 89 7.65 17.02 -13.27
N ASN A 90 6.96 17.74 -14.17
CA ASN A 90 5.66 17.34 -14.69
C ASN A 90 5.81 16.37 -15.87
N VAL A 91 5.65 15.08 -15.62
CA VAL A 91 5.84 13.98 -16.58
C VAL A 91 4.50 13.40 -17.05
N PRO A 92 4.44 12.74 -18.22
CA PRO A 92 3.19 12.12 -18.69
C PRO A 92 2.61 11.14 -17.66
N SER A 93 3.41 10.19 -17.19
CA SER A 93 3.03 9.19 -16.18
C SER A 93 4.29 8.67 -15.49
N TYR A 94 4.24 8.49 -14.18
CA TYR A 94 5.31 7.90 -13.37
C TYR A 94 4.69 7.00 -12.30
N GLN A 95 5.11 5.73 -12.25
CA GLN A 95 4.63 4.76 -11.25
C GLN A 95 5.69 4.57 -10.18
N VAL A 96 5.31 4.74 -8.91
CA VAL A 96 6.24 4.65 -7.79
C VAL A 96 6.50 3.18 -7.49
N SER A 97 7.72 2.71 -7.75
CA SER A 97 8.11 1.31 -7.48
C SER A 97 9.23 1.16 -6.46
N SER A 98 9.68 2.27 -5.85
CA SER A 98 10.81 2.32 -4.93
C SER A 98 10.40 2.16 -3.46
N VAL A 99 9.18 2.55 -3.10
CA VAL A 99 8.71 2.58 -1.71
C VAL A 99 7.71 1.47 -1.45
N LYS A 100 8.00 0.63 -0.46
CA LYS A 100 7.19 -0.53 -0.11
C LYS A 100 5.78 -0.10 0.34
N TYR A 101 4.78 -0.76 -0.21
CA TYR A 101 3.35 -0.52 -0.01
C TYR A 101 2.76 0.75 -0.63
N PHE A 102 3.55 1.49 -1.41
CA PHE A 102 3.09 2.67 -2.16
C PHE A 102 3.08 2.39 -3.65
N GLY A 103 2.28 3.17 -4.39
CA GLY A 103 2.23 3.12 -5.85
C GLY A 103 2.16 1.70 -6.42
N ALA A 104 3.13 1.33 -7.23
CA ALA A 104 3.28 0.04 -7.89
C ALA A 104 4.05 -1.03 -7.07
N ASN A 105 4.56 -0.72 -5.88
CA ASN A 105 5.38 -1.63 -5.06
C ASN A 105 4.62 -2.07 -3.82
N TYR A 106 3.96 -3.24 -3.84
CA TYR A 106 3.14 -3.70 -2.71
C TYR A 106 3.05 -5.22 -2.54
N GLY A 107 4.04 -5.97 -3.02
CA GLY A 107 4.19 -7.40 -2.75
C GLY A 107 4.60 -8.25 -3.95
N GLN A 108 4.55 -9.57 -3.78
CA GLN A 108 4.97 -10.59 -4.76
C GLN A 108 4.04 -10.71 -5.98
N TYR A 109 2.92 -9.98 -5.98
CA TYR A 109 2.16 -9.66 -7.18
C TYR A 109 2.86 -8.52 -7.95
N ILE A 110 4.08 -8.80 -8.39
CA ILE A 110 4.57 -8.27 -9.65
C ILE A 110 3.47 -8.60 -10.64
N ILE A 111 2.78 -7.59 -11.19
CA ILE A 111 1.79 -7.82 -12.23
C ILE A 111 2.55 -8.54 -13.36
N PRO A 112 2.25 -9.81 -13.66
CA PRO A 112 2.84 -10.44 -14.82
C PRO A 112 2.29 -9.67 -16.03
N THR A 113 3.19 -9.06 -16.78
CA THR A 113 2.95 -8.65 -18.16
C THR A 113 2.52 -9.84 -18.99
#